data_AF-A0AAD7C3U4-F1
#
_entry.id   AF-A0AAD7C3U4-F1
#
_cell.length_a   1.000
_cell.length_b   1.000
_cell.length_c   1.000
_cell.angle_alpha   90.00
_cell.angle_beta   90.00
_cell.angle_gamma   90.00
#
_symmetry.space_group_name_H-M   'P 1'
#
loop_
_entity.id
_entity.type
_entity.pdbx_description
1 polymer ?
#
loop_
_entity_poly.entity_id
_entity_poly.type
_entity_poly.pdbx_seq_one_letter_code
_entity_poly.pdbx_strand_id
1 'polypeptide(L)'
;MGRVIRAQRRSHAIFKAHTHLNKAPARLRALDFAERNGYIRGIVKEIIHDSGRGAPLARVVFRDPYRYKLRKETFIATEGLHTGAFVYCGKKAQLAVGNVIPVGQCPEGTIVCNIEEKVGDRGALARTSGNYATVIGHSPDDNKTRIRLPSGAKKTVSGHARATVGIVAGGGRIDKPLLKAGRAYYKFKAKRYNWPRTRGVAMNPVDHPHGGGNHQHIGKASTIARSAVPGQKVGLIAARRTGLLRGTVKVKEV
;
A
#
# COMPACT_ATOMS: atom_id res chain seq x y z
N MET A 1 -28.96 23.43 -14.99
CA MET A 1 -27.50 23.17 -14.93
C MET A 1 -27.08 23.02 -13.47
N GLY A 2 -26.33 21.97 -13.12
CA GLY A 2 -25.81 21.75 -11.76
C GLY A 2 -24.33 22.13 -11.62
N ARG A 3 -23.78 22.08 -10.41
CA ARG A 3 -22.35 22.30 -10.15
C ARG A 3 -21.57 20.98 -10.20
N VAL A 4 -20.29 21.06 -10.59
CA VAL A 4 -19.36 19.91 -10.54
C VAL A 4 -19.11 19.50 -9.09
N ILE A 5 -19.43 18.24 -8.77
CA ILE A 5 -19.38 17.74 -7.39
C ILE A 5 -17.94 17.52 -6.92
N ARG A 6 -17.74 17.49 -5.59
CA ARG A 6 -16.42 17.22 -4.97
C ARG A 6 -15.76 15.96 -5.52
N ALA A 7 -16.53 14.89 -5.78
CA ALA A 7 -15.98 13.62 -6.28
C ALA A 7 -15.30 13.78 -7.65
N GLN A 8 -15.83 14.62 -8.53
CA GLN A 8 -15.26 14.92 -9.85
C GLN A 8 -14.04 15.83 -9.76
N ARG A 9 -14.04 16.77 -8.79
CA ARG A 9 -12.96 17.75 -8.62
C ARG A 9 -11.67 17.17 -8.05
N ARG A 10 -11.64 15.92 -7.57
CA ARG A 10 -10.47 15.32 -6.89
C ARG A 10 -9.21 15.18 -7.75
N SER A 11 -9.31 15.34 -9.06
CA SER A 11 -8.18 15.41 -9.99
C SER A 11 -7.54 16.81 -10.08
N HIS A 12 -8.16 17.85 -9.51
CA HIS A 12 -7.69 19.23 -9.63
C HIS A 12 -6.61 19.60 -8.60
N ALA A 13 -5.96 20.75 -8.81
CA ALA A 13 -4.75 21.21 -8.13
C ALA A 13 -4.79 21.14 -6.59
N ILE A 14 -5.89 21.54 -5.94
CA ILE A 14 -5.99 21.56 -4.46
C ILE A 14 -6.01 20.15 -3.84
N PHE A 15 -6.30 19.12 -4.63
CA PHE A 15 -6.37 17.72 -4.17
C PHE A 15 -5.09 16.93 -4.47
N LYS A 16 -4.06 17.59 -5.01
CA LYS A 16 -2.73 17.01 -5.17
C LYS A 16 -2.17 16.60 -3.79
N ALA A 17 -1.30 15.59 -3.79
CA ALA A 17 -0.64 15.17 -2.56
C ALA A 17 0.35 16.24 -2.11
N HIS A 18 0.38 16.55 -0.81
CA HIS A 18 1.48 17.32 -0.24
C HIS A 18 2.71 16.40 -0.12
N THR A 19 3.75 16.67 -0.91
CA THR A 19 4.95 15.82 -0.98
C THR A 19 6.24 16.51 -0.55
N HIS A 20 6.19 17.77 -0.13
CA HIS A 20 7.39 18.57 0.16
C HIS A 20 8.24 18.04 1.33
N LEU A 21 7.65 17.28 2.27
CA LEU A 21 8.38 16.62 3.37
C LEU A 21 8.70 15.14 3.09
N ASN A 22 8.31 14.60 1.93
CA ASN A 22 8.56 13.20 1.61
C ASN A 22 10.05 13.01 1.38
N LYS A 23 10.62 11.97 2.00
CA LYS A 23 12.08 11.78 2.02
C LYS A 23 12.61 11.22 0.71
N ALA A 24 12.03 10.11 0.27
CA ALA A 24 12.39 9.44 -0.97
C ALA A 24 11.31 8.41 -1.33
N PRO A 25 11.17 8.05 -2.62
CA PRO A 25 10.32 6.94 -3.00
C PRO A 25 10.88 5.64 -2.41
N ALA A 26 10.10 4.98 -1.57
CA ALA A 26 10.45 3.65 -1.08
C ALA A 26 10.41 2.65 -2.25
N ARG A 27 11.53 2.02 -2.59
CA ARG A 27 11.66 1.08 -3.71
C ARG A 27 12.73 0.05 -3.36
N LEU A 28 12.54 -1.20 -3.79
CA LEU A 28 13.65 -2.16 -3.84
C LEU A 28 14.74 -1.62 -4.78
N ARG A 29 15.92 -2.22 -4.77
CA ARG A 29 16.98 -1.90 -5.73
C ARG A 29 16.54 -2.12 -7.19
N ALA A 30 17.26 -1.51 -8.12
CA ALA A 30 17.14 -1.88 -9.52
C ALA A 30 17.55 -3.36 -9.70
N LEU A 31 16.80 -4.11 -10.51
CA LEU A 31 17.09 -5.53 -10.73
C LEU A 31 18.30 -5.67 -11.67
N ASP A 32 19.47 -5.87 -11.08
CA ASP A 32 20.75 -6.01 -11.77
C ASP A 32 21.23 -7.48 -11.83
N PHE A 33 22.40 -7.70 -12.43
CA PHE A 33 23.00 -9.04 -12.55
C PHE A 33 23.25 -9.69 -11.18
N ALA A 34 23.68 -8.90 -10.19
CA ALA A 34 23.98 -9.39 -8.85
C ALA A 34 22.73 -9.96 -8.17
N GLU A 35 21.59 -9.28 -8.25
CA GLU A 35 20.33 -9.77 -7.66
C GLU A 35 19.72 -10.94 -8.42
N ARG A 36 19.87 -11.00 -9.75
CA ARG A 36 19.33 -12.11 -10.56
C ARG A 36 20.05 -13.43 -10.32
N ASN A 37 21.39 -13.40 -10.19
CA ASN A 37 22.22 -14.60 -10.19
C ASN A 37 22.88 -14.92 -8.84
N GLY A 38 23.03 -13.92 -7.98
CA GLY A 38 23.73 -14.03 -6.71
C GLY A 38 23.02 -13.30 -5.59
N TYR A 39 23.78 -12.61 -4.76
CA TYR A 39 23.27 -11.70 -3.76
C TYR A 39 24.17 -10.46 -3.68
N ILE A 40 23.61 -9.36 -3.19
CA ILE A 40 24.36 -8.16 -2.86
C ILE A 40 24.02 -7.70 -1.45
N ARG A 41 25.06 -7.35 -0.69
CA ARG A 41 24.95 -6.90 0.69
C ARG A 41 24.88 -5.37 0.74
N GLY A 42 23.93 -4.85 1.50
CA GLY A 42 23.84 -3.45 1.90
C GLY A 42 23.81 -3.31 3.42
N ILE A 43 24.14 -2.12 3.91
CA ILE A 43 24.05 -1.79 5.34
C ILE A 43 22.92 -0.79 5.56
N VAL A 44 22.08 -1.04 6.56
CA VAL A 44 21.06 -0.09 7.01
C VAL A 44 21.76 1.05 7.72
N LYS A 45 21.88 2.21 7.06
CA LYS A 45 22.58 3.36 7.64
C LYS A 45 21.71 4.08 8.68
N GLU A 46 20.42 4.21 8.39
CA GLU A 46 19.44 4.83 9.30
C GLU A 46 18.02 4.34 8.99
N ILE A 47 17.16 4.37 9.99
CA ILE A 47 15.72 4.15 9.87
C ILE A 47 15.02 5.46 10.19
N ILE A 48 14.23 5.98 9.25
CA ILE A 48 13.67 7.33 9.29
C ILE A 48 12.15 7.34 9.11
N HIS A 49 11.52 8.37 9.66
CA HIS A 49 10.11 8.65 9.40
C HIS A 49 9.94 9.43 8.08
N ASP A 50 9.00 8.98 7.25
CA ASP A 50 8.59 9.64 6.01
C ASP A 50 7.22 10.29 6.17
N SER A 51 7.12 11.58 5.82
CA SER A 51 5.90 12.34 6.02
C SER A 51 4.73 11.72 5.26
N GLY A 52 3.57 11.62 5.92
CA GLY A 52 2.38 11.00 5.34
C GLY A 52 2.41 9.46 5.28
N ARG A 53 3.51 8.81 5.69
CA ARG A 53 3.62 7.36 5.81
C ARG A 53 3.37 6.89 7.25
N GLY A 54 2.80 5.69 7.38
CA GLY A 54 2.70 5.02 8.68
C GLY A 54 3.92 4.13 8.97
N ALA A 55 4.42 3.44 7.95
CA ALA A 55 5.60 2.60 8.04
C ALA A 55 6.89 3.43 7.99
N PRO A 56 7.92 3.13 8.79
CA PRO A 56 9.21 3.76 8.67
C PRO A 56 9.94 3.31 7.39
N LEU A 57 10.91 4.12 6.96
CA LEU A 57 11.79 3.81 5.82
C LEU A 57 13.18 3.48 6.32
N ALA A 58 13.84 2.52 5.66
CA ALA A 58 15.23 2.19 5.91
C ALA A 58 16.10 2.75 4.77
N ARG A 59 17.10 3.57 5.08
CA ARG A 59 18.12 3.98 4.11
C ARG A 59 19.22 2.93 4.08
N VAL A 60 19.25 2.17 3.00
CA VAL A 60 20.21 1.09 2.81
C VAL A 60 21.29 1.56 1.84
N VAL A 61 22.55 1.42 2.25
CA VAL A 61 23.71 1.79 1.44
C VAL A 61 24.32 0.54 0.86
N PHE A 62 24.47 0.51 -0.45
CA PHE A 62 25.11 -0.57 -1.18
C PHE A 62 26.35 -0.06 -1.92
N ARG A 63 27.32 -0.96 -2.13
CA ARG A 63 28.39 -0.74 -3.10
C ARG A 63 27.86 -0.93 -4.51
N ASP A 64 28.23 -0.06 -5.43
CA ASP A 64 27.91 -0.22 -6.85
C ASP A 64 28.79 -1.33 -7.46
N PRO A 65 28.19 -2.32 -8.16
CA PRO A 65 28.95 -3.43 -8.73
C PRO A 65 29.81 -3.03 -9.95
N TYR A 66 29.54 -1.89 -10.59
CA TYR A 66 30.20 -1.49 -11.85
C TYR A 66 31.13 -0.29 -11.71
N ARG A 67 31.00 0.51 -10.65
CA ARG A 67 31.78 1.74 -10.45
C ARG A 67 32.17 1.91 -8.99
N TYR A 68 33.27 2.62 -8.72
CA TYR A 68 33.65 3.00 -7.36
C TYR A 68 32.73 4.11 -6.82
N LYS A 69 31.52 3.73 -6.40
CA LYS A 69 30.55 4.64 -5.74
C LYS A 69 29.62 3.88 -4.80
N LEU A 70 29.05 4.61 -3.85
CA LEU A 70 27.99 4.11 -2.97
C LEU A 70 26.62 4.50 -3.53
N ARG A 71 25.71 3.53 -3.62
CA ARG A 71 24.30 3.77 -3.97
C ARG A 71 23.45 3.72 -2.70
N LYS A 72 22.69 4.80 -2.48
CA LYS A 72 21.73 4.90 -1.38
C LYS A 72 20.36 4.54 -1.92
N GLU A 73 19.72 3.54 -1.35
CA GLU A 73 18.36 3.15 -1.67
C GLU A 73 17.47 3.32 -0.44
N THR A 74 16.19 3.57 -0.66
CA THR A 74 15.22 3.76 0.42
C THR A 74 14.23 2.61 0.40
N PHE A 75 14.31 1.73 1.38
CA PHE A 75 13.46 0.55 1.50
C PHE A 75 12.32 0.83 2.49
N ILE A 76 11.27 0.02 2.42
CA ILE A 76 10.31 -0.07 3.52
C ILE A 76 10.98 -0.88 4.63
N ALA A 77 10.97 -0.36 5.86
CA ALA A 77 11.54 -1.08 6.98
C ALA A 77 10.63 -2.25 7.39
N THR A 78 11.22 -3.43 7.56
CA THR A 78 10.58 -4.57 8.20
C THR A 78 10.64 -4.44 9.71
N GLU A 79 9.69 -5.04 10.40
CA GLU A 79 9.75 -5.18 11.85
C GLU A 79 11.00 -5.98 12.25
N GLY A 80 11.69 -5.54 13.31
CA GLY A 80 12.97 -6.13 13.74
C GLY A 80 14.21 -5.64 12.99
N LEU A 81 14.09 -4.87 11.90
CA LEU A 81 15.23 -4.27 11.24
C LEU A 81 15.84 -3.15 12.10
N HIS A 82 17.16 -3.13 12.25
CA HIS A 82 17.88 -2.12 13.05
C HIS A 82 19.00 -1.45 12.24
N THR A 83 19.47 -0.30 12.72
CA THR A 83 20.63 0.39 12.13
C THR A 83 21.89 -0.44 12.29
N GLY A 84 22.76 -0.43 11.27
CA GLY A 84 23.95 -1.26 11.20
C GLY A 84 23.70 -2.68 10.68
N ALA A 85 22.46 -3.14 10.60
CA ALA A 85 22.12 -4.46 10.08
C ALA A 85 22.55 -4.60 8.60
N PHE A 86 22.98 -5.80 8.23
CA PHE A 86 23.20 -6.17 6.84
C PHE A 86 21.90 -6.68 6.21
N VAL A 87 21.59 -6.16 5.03
CA VAL A 87 20.48 -6.60 4.19
C VAL A 87 21.06 -7.25 2.95
N TYR A 88 20.63 -8.47 2.66
CA TYR A 88 21.04 -9.23 1.50
C TYR A 88 19.89 -9.26 0.48
N CYS A 89 20.19 -8.88 -0.76
CA CYS A 89 19.22 -8.86 -1.85
C CYS A 89 19.69 -9.79 -2.98
N GLY A 90 18.84 -10.71 -3.43
CA GLY A 90 19.07 -11.52 -4.63
C GLY A 90 18.66 -12.98 -4.51
N LYS A 91 18.82 -13.73 -5.61
CA LYS A 91 18.46 -15.15 -5.73
C LYS A 91 19.23 -16.09 -4.80
N LYS A 92 20.45 -15.74 -4.37
CA LYS A 92 21.24 -16.55 -3.43
C LYS A 92 21.24 -15.98 -2.01
N ALA A 93 20.43 -14.97 -1.73
CA ALA A 93 20.32 -14.42 -0.38
C ALA A 93 19.56 -15.40 0.53
N GLN A 94 20.00 -15.53 1.77
CA GLN A 94 19.38 -16.41 2.75
C GLN A 94 18.04 -15.84 3.24
N LEU A 95 17.14 -16.74 3.65
CA LEU A 95 15.85 -16.40 4.23
C LEU A 95 16.05 -15.82 5.64
N ALA A 96 16.10 -14.49 5.74
CA ALA A 96 16.17 -13.77 7.02
C ALA A 96 15.35 -12.48 6.94
N VAL A 97 14.85 -12.02 8.08
CA VAL A 97 14.03 -10.80 8.16
C VAL A 97 14.77 -9.60 7.57
N GLY A 98 14.10 -8.86 6.68
CA GLY A 98 14.68 -7.69 6.00
C GLY A 98 15.43 -8.03 4.71
N ASN A 99 15.82 -9.29 4.47
CA ASN A 99 16.40 -9.71 3.19
C ASN A 99 15.37 -9.68 2.07
N VAL A 100 15.86 -9.50 0.85
CA VAL A 100 15.03 -9.43 -0.36
C VAL A 100 15.35 -10.63 -1.24
N ILE A 101 14.38 -11.51 -1.41
CA ILE A 101 14.51 -12.74 -2.20
C ILE A 101 13.38 -12.86 -3.22
N PRO A 102 13.59 -13.60 -4.33
CA PRO A 102 12.52 -14.07 -5.18
C PRO A 102 11.46 -14.84 -4.38
N VAL A 103 10.18 -14.55 -4.62
CA VAL A 103 9.07 -15.18 -3.90
C VAL A 103 9.06 -16.70 -4.12
N GLY A 104 9.51 -17.18 -5.29
CA GLY A 104 9.62 -18.60 -5.60
C GLY A 104 10.67 -19.36 -4.78
N GLN A 105 11.53 -18.67 -4.03
CA GLN A 105 12.51 -19.29 -3.12
C GLN A 105 12.10 -19.19 -1.65
N CYS A 106 11.04 -18.45 -1.35
CA CYS A 106 10.46 -18.43 -0.02
C CYS A 106 9.73 -19.77 0.20
N PRO A 107 9.96 -20.48 1.31
CA PRO A 107 9.12 -21.63 1.66
C PRO A 107 7.64 -21.24 1.80
N GLU A 108 6.75 -22.22 1.62
CA GLU A 108 5.33 -22.01 1.87
C GLU A 108 5.08 -21.58 3.32
N GLY A 109 4.08 -20.72 3.53
CA GLY A 109 3.81 -20.11 4.84
C GLY A 109 4.70 -18.90 5.16
N THR A 110 5.77 -18.65 4.40
CA THR A 110 6.65 -17.50 4.66
C THR A 110 5.88 -16.19 4.58
N ILE A 111 6.14 -15.33 5.56
CA ILE A 111 5.59 -13.98 5.65
C ILE A 111 6.52 -13.02 4.90
N VAL A 112 5.96 -12.29 3.94
CA VAL A 112 6.68 -11.37 3.08
C VAL A 112 5.95 -10.03 2.94
N CYS A 113 6.69 -8.98 2.61
CA CYS A 113 6.16 -7.66 2.31
C CYS A 113 6.85 -7.00 1.12
N ASN A 114 6.33 -5.85 0.68
CA ASN A 114 6.87 -5.07 -0.45
C ASN A 114 7.10 -5.91 -1.73
N ILE A 115 6.15 -6.81 -2.03
CA ILE A 115 6.24 -7.77 -3.13
C ILE A 115 6.07 -7.07 -4.48
N GLU A 116 6.84 -7.47 -5.47
CA GLU A 116 6.67 -7.05 -6.85
C GLU A 116 5.41 -7.68 -7.48
N GLU A 117 4.59 -6.88 -8.15
CA GLU A 117 3.48 -7.39 -8.96
C GLU A 117 3.99 -7.90 -10.32
N LYS A 118 4.94 -7.17 -10.91
CA LYS A 118 5.70 -7.59 -12.08
C LYS A 118 7.19 -7.55 -11.72
N VAL A 119 7.94 -8.54 -12.22
CA VAL A 119 9.38 -8.66 -11.96
C VAL A 119 10.08 -7.34 -12.30
N GLY A 120 10.80 -6.77 -11.33
CA GLY A 120 11.54 -5.52 -11.50
C GLY A 120 10.75 -4.23 -11.27
N ASP A 121 9.47 -4.27 -10.89
CA ASP A 121 8.67 -3.07 -10.57
C ASP A 121 9.10 -2.37 -9.26
N ARG A 122 10.06 -2.97 -8.53
CA ARG A 122 10.68 -2.46 -7.30
C ARG A 122 9.72 -2.36 -6.10
N GLY A 123 8.62 -3.13 -6.11
CA GLY A 123 7.73 -3.37 -4.98
C GLY A 123 6.39 -2.64 -5.10
N ALA A 124 5.30 -3.41 -5.08
CA ALA A 124 3.93 -2.92 -5.28
C ALA A 124 2.97 -3.32 -4.15
N LEU A 125 3.05 -4.56 -3.65
CA LEU A 125 2.06 -5.18 -2.77
C LEU A 125 2.54 -5.23 -1.32
N ALA A 126 1.59 -5.23 -0.35
CA ALA A 126 1.86 -5.30 1.09
C ALA A 126 2.91 -4.28 1.59
N ARG A 127 2.63 -2.98 1.39
CA ARG A 127 3.58 -1.87 1.65
C ARG A 127 3.21 -0.97 2.85
N THR A 128 2.04 -1.18 3.42
CA THR A 128 1.52 -0.34 4.51
C THR A 128 1.95 -0.88 5.87
N SER A 129 2.00 -0.01 6.88
CA SER A 129 2.42 -0.34 8.24
C SER A 129 1.64 -1.53 8.81
N GLY A 130 2.34 -2.56 9.30
CA GLY A 130 1.76 -3.78 9.87
C GLY A 130 1.22 -4.78 8.86
N ASN A 131 1.26 -4.49 7.55
CA ASN A 131 0.78 -5.43 6.54
C ASN A 131 1.87 -6.43 6.15
N TYR A 132 1.39 -7.58 5.72
CA TYR A 132 2.18 -8.65 5.13
C TYR A 132 1.33 -9.43 4.13
N ALA A 133 1.99 -10.28 3.37
CA ALA A 133 1.39 -11.30 2.54
C ALA A 133 2.00 -12.66 2.91
N THR A 134 1.23 -13.72 2.69
CA THR A 134 1.67 -15.08 2.98
C THR A 134 1.90 -15.81 1.67
N VAL A 135 3.04 -16.48 1.54
CA VAL A 135 3.30 -17.41 0.44
C VAL A 135 2.44 -18.65 0.67
N ILE A 136 1.56 -18.97 -0.28
CA ILE A 136 0.64 -20.11 -0.17
C ILE A 136 1.25 -21.35 -0.79
N GLY A 137 1.79 -21.22 -2.01
CA GLY A 137 2.37 -22.34 -2.72
C GLY A 137 2.95 -21.96 -4.06
N HIS A 138 3.77 -22.86 -4.59
CA HIS A 138 4.51 -22.67 -5.83
C HIS A 138 4.01 -23.61 -6.91
N SER A 139 4.00 -23.13 -8.16
CA SER A 139 3.89 -23.98 -9.34
C SER A 139 5.25 -23.98 -10.03
N PRO A 140 6.06 -25.06 -9.88
CA PRO A 140 7.40 -25.14 -10.45
C PRO A 140 7.39 -25.07 -11.98
N ASP A 141 6.42 -25.71 -12.63
CA ASP A 141 6.34 -25.82 -14.10
C ASP A 141 6.12 -24.45 -14.76
N ASP A 142 5.26 -23.64 -14.14
CA ASP A 142 4.87 -22.32 -14.64
C ASP A 142 5.74 -21.18 -14.09
N ASN A 143 6.67 -21.49 -13.17
CA ASN A 143 7.43 -20.50 -12.39
C ASN A 143 6.53 -19.38 -11.83
N LYS A 144 5.43 -19.80 -11.20
CA LYS A 144 4.44 -18.94 -10.58
C LYS A 144 4.34 -19.23 -9.09
N THR A 145 3.99 -18.22 -8.31
CA THR A 145 3.77 -18.37 -6.88
C THR A 145 2.46 -17.71 -6.48
N ARG A 146 1.67 -18.44 -5.69
CA ARG A 146 0.40 -17.97 -5.17
C ARG A 146 0.63 -17.32 -3.82
N ILE A 147 0.20 -16.08 -3.67
CA ILE A 147 0.32 -15.29 -2.44
C ILE A 147 -1.06 -14.90 -1.93
N ARG A 148 -1.20 -14.81 -0.61
CA ARG A 148 -2.37 -14.24 0.07
C ARG A 148 -2.08 -12.79 0.42
N LEU A 149 -2.86 -11.86 -0.14
CA LEU A 149 -2.71 -10.43 0.11
C LEU A 149 -3.33 -10.02 1.46
N PRO A 150 -3.00 -8.83 2.01
CA PRO A 150 -3.62 -8.30 3.22
C PRO A 150 -5.15 -8.17 3.14
N SER A 151 -5.71 -8.05 1.93
CA SER A 151 -7.16 -8.04 1.70
C SER A 151 -7.82 -9.42 1.86
N GLY A 152 -7.03 -10.48 2.03
CA GLY A 152 -7.45 -11.87 1.99
C GLY A 152 -7.49 -12.46 0.57
N ALA A 153 -7.45 -11.64 -0.48
CA ALA A 153 -7.46 -12.14 -1.86
C ALA A 153 -6.20 -12.94 -2.18
N LYS A 154 -6.36 -14.08 -2.84
CA LYS A 154 -5.24 -14.83 -3.42
C LYS A 154 -4.87 -14.21 -4.76
N LYS A 155 -3.58 -14.07 -5.03
CA LYS A 155 -3.04 -13.57 -6.29
C LYS A 155 -1.86 -14.43 -6.71
N THR A 156 -1.76 -14.69 -8.00
CA THR A 156 -0.60 -15.37 -8.59
C THR A 156 0.37 -14.32 -9.13
N VAL A 157 1.64 -14.45 -8.76
CA VAL A 157 2.76 -13.62 -9.23
C VAL A 157 3.85 -14.52 -9.82
N SER A 158 4.78 -13.96 -10.57
CA SER A 158 5.95 -14.72 -11.03
C SER A 158 6.80 -15.17 -9.83
N GLY A 159 7.36 -16.37 -9.87
CA GLY A 159 8.31 -16.86 -8.86
C GLY A 159 9.60 -16.01 -8.82
N HIS A 160 9.93 -15.30 -9.90
CA HIS A 160 11.04 -14.36 -9.96
C HIS A 160 10.73 -12.97 -9.38
N ALA A 161 9.46 -12.68 -9.06
CA ALA A 161 9.09 -11.43 -8.41
C ALA A 161 9.82 -11.35 -7.06
N ARG A 162 10.37 -10.19 -6.71
CA ARG A 162 11.07 -10.00 -5.43
C ARG A 162 10.10 -9.68 -4.30
N ALA A 163 10.45 -10.09 -3.09
CA ALA A 163 9.79 -9.67 -1.87
C ALA A 163 10.77 -9.54 -0.71
N THR A 164 10.42 -8.72 0.27
CA THR A 164 11.18 -8.58 1.51
C THR A 164 10.61 -9.54 2.55
N VAL A 165 11.46 -10.34 3.18
CA VAL A 165 11.04 -11.31 4.21
C VAL A 165 10.65 -10.57 5.49
N GLY A 166 9.49 -10.90 6.03
CA GLY A 166 8.93 -10.33 7.26
C GLY A 166 7.74 -9.38 7.03
N ILE A 167 7.33 -8.73 8.12
CA ILE A 167 6.17 -7.82 8.19
C ILE A 167 6.66 -6.37 8.08
N VAL A 168 5.84 -5.48 7.50
CA VAL A 168 6.15 -4.05 7.48
C VAL A 168 6.07 -3.46 8.89
N ALA A 169 7.10 -2.73 9.33
CA ALA A 169 7.15 -2.12 10.65
C ALA A 169 6.03 -1.08 10.90
N GLY A 170 5.76 -0.81 12.19
CA GLY A 170 4.77 0.18 12.63
C GLY A 170 3.33 -0.33 12.67
N GLY A 171 3.14 -1.64 12.87
CA GLY A 171 1.83 -2.25 13.11
C GLY A 171 1.10 -1.67 14.32
N GLY A 172 -0.20 -1.99 14.47
CA GLY A 172 -1.03 -1.57 15.61
C GLY A 172 -1.42 -0.07 15.65
N ARG A 173 -0.85 0.78 14.79
CA ARG A 173 -1.15 2.22 14.73
C ARG A 173 -2.64 2.55 14.49
N ILE A 174 -3.44 1.61 14.01
CA ILE A 174 -4.88 1.80 13.77
C ILE A 174 -5.76 1.42 14.95
N ASP A 175 -5.22 0.66 15.92
CA ASP A 175 -5.97 0.17 17.08
C ASP A 175 -6.23 1.31 18.07
N LYS A 176 -5.31 2.28 18.13
CA LYS A 176 -5.48 3.50 18.91
C LYS A 176 -6.51 4.43 18.28
N PRO A 177 -7.61 4.77 18.97
CA PRO A 177 -8.58 5.75 18.47
C PRO A 177 -7.96 7.15 18.37
N LEU A 178 -8.37 7.92 17.36
CA LEU A 178 -7.85 9.28 17.16
C LEU A 178 -8.31 10.25 18.27
N LEU A 179 -9.51 10.06 18.81
CA LEU A 179 -10.18 10.88 19.85
C LEU A 179 -10.48 12.33 19.45
N LYS A 180 -9.48 13.09 18.98
CA LYS A 180 -9.60 14.54 18.68
C LYS A 180 -9.58 14.83 17.19
N ALA A 181 -10.41 15.77 16.74
CA ALA A 181 -10.42 16.28 15.37
C ALA A 181 -9.07 16.87 14.93
N GLY A 182 -8.37 17.58 15.83
CA GLY A 182 -7.04 18.13 15.55
C GLY A 182 -6.00 17.06 15.18
N ARG A 183 -6.05 15.86 15.78
CA ARG A 183 -5.18 14.74 15.39
C ARG A 183 -5.48 14.25 13.98
N ALA A 184 -6.75 14.24 13.58
CA ALA A 184 -7.14 13.93 12.19
C ALA A 184 -6.66 15.01 11.22
N TYR A 185 -6.77 16.30 11.59
CA TYR A 185 -6.26 17.42 10.81
C TYR A 185 -4.77 17.24 10.48
N TYR A 186 -3.90 17.08 11.49
CA TYR A 186 -2.45 16.91 11.24
C TYR A 186 -2.13 15.63 10.45
N LYS A 187 -2.87 14.54 10.66
CA LYS A 187 -2.74 13.30 9.88
C LYS A 187 -3.02 13.51 8.38
N PHE A 188 -4.05 14.29 8.04
CA PHE A 188 -4.39 14.57 6.64
C PHE A 188 -3.63 15.76 6.05
N LYS A 189 -3.10 16.67 6.88
CA LYS A 189 -2.23 17.77 6.47
C LYS A 189 -0.96 17.26 5.79
N ALA A 190 -0.37 16.17 6.29
CA ALA A 190 0.76 15.49 5.67
C ALA A 190 0.41 14.61 4.44
N LYS A 191 -0.85 14.64 3.99
CA LYS A 191 -1.36 13.85 2.85
C LYS A 191 -2.09 14.79 1.89
N ARG A 192 -2.79 14.26 0.89
CA ARG A 192 -3.72 15.07 0.09
C ARG A 192 -4.86 15.65 0.94
N TYR A 193 -5.36 16.81 0.53
CA TYR A 193 -6.52 17.44 1.14
C TYR A 193 -7.77 16.56 1.01
N ASN A 194 -8.23 15.99 2.13
CA ASN A 194 -9.37 15.08 2.15
C ASN A 194 -10.14 15.13 3.49
N TRP A 195 -9.80 16.09 4.35
CA TRP A 195 -10.42 16.32 5.64
C TRP A 195 -10.50 17.84 5.88
N PRO A 196 -11.62 18.37 6.40
CA PRO A 196 -12.85 17.67 6.80
C PRO A 196 -13.71 17.18 5.61
N ARG A 197 -14.75 16.39 5.88
CA ARG A 197 -15.67 15.86 4.85
C ARG A 197 -17.11 16.24 5.16
N THR A 198 -17.62 17.27 4.49
CA THR A 198 -19.05 17.60 4.49
C THR A 198 -19.86 16.45 3.88
N ARG A 199 -20.97 16.07 4.54
CA ARG A 199 -21.94 15.09 4.07
C ARG A 199 -22.68 15.65 2.86
N GLY A 200 -22.94 14.83 1.84
CA GLY A 200 -23.64 15.29 0.63
C GLY A 200 -25.07 15.79 0.89
N VAL A 201 -25.76 15.19 1.87
CA VAL A 201 -27.12 15.60 2.28
C VAL A 201 -27.18 16.94 3.01
N ALA A 202 -26.04 17.44 3.49
CA ALA A 202 -25.94 18.77 4.10
C ALA A 202 -25.63 19.87 3.07
N MET A 203 -25.59 19.53 1.78
CA MET A 203 -25.33 20.46 0.68
C MET A 203 -26.64 20.77 -0.06
N ASN A 204 -26.64 21.78 -0.91
CA ASN A 204 -27.77 22.10 -1.79
C ASN A 204 -27.87 21.10 -2.96
N PRO A 205 -29.03 20.97 -3.63
CA PRO A 205 -29.19 20.09 -4.80
C PRO A 205 -28.18 20.36 -5.91
N VAL A 206 -27.77 21.62 -6.05
CA VAL A 206 -26.79 22.06 -7.05
C VAL A 206 -25.39 21.48 -6.79
N ASP A 207 -25.03 21.22 -5.53
CA ASP A 207 -23.68 20.82 -5.12
C ASP A 207 -23.51 19.30 -4.98
N HIS A 208 -24.59 18.55 -4.76
CA HIS A 208 -24.54 17.09 -4.59
C HIS A 208 -25.88 16.41 -4.92
N PRO A 209 -25.90 15.22 -5.55
CA PRO A 209 -27.14 14.46 -5.83
C PRO A 209 -27.94 14.01 -4.61
N HIS A 210 -27.42 14.20 -3.39
CA HIS A 210 -28.11 13.87 -2.15
C HIS A 210 -28.58 15.14 -1.42
N GLY A 211 -28.26 16.32 -1.96
CA GLY A 211 -28.44 17.60 -1.30
C GLY A 211 -29.84 18.18 -1.52
N GLY A 212 -30.23 19.07 -0.61
CA GLY A 212 -31.49 19.80 -0.59
C GLY A 212 -32.65 19.09 0.07
N GLY A 213 -33.86 19.56 -0.27
CA GLY A 213 -35.09 19.22 0.42
C GLY A 213 -35.27 20.01 1.73
N ASN A 214 -36.51 20.11 2.19
CA ASN A 214 -36.84 20.76 3.48
C ASN A 214 -36.42 19.91 4.68
N HIS A 215 -36.24 18.59 4.47
CA HIS A 215 -35.71 17.65 5.45
C HIS A 215 -34.47 16.96 4.89
N GLN A 216 -33.44 16.75 5.72
CA GLN A 216 -32.21 16.07 5.31
C GLN A 216 -32.45 14.57 5.09
N HIS A 217 -32.59 14.15 3.84
CA HIS A 217 -32.69 12.74 3.43
C HIS A 217 -32.15 12.56 2.00
N ILE A 218 -31.87 11.31 1.58
CA ILE A 218 -31.34 11.05 0.23
C ILE A 218 -32.46 11.05 -0.83
N GLY A 219 -33.70 10.71 -0.45
CA GLY A 219 -34.87 10.69 -1.33
C GLY A 219 -34.91 9.53 -2.34
N LYS A 220 -33.76 8.93 -2.69
CA LYS A 220 -33.63 7.81 -3.62
C LYS A 220 -32.67 6.75 -3.07
N ALA A 221 -32.64 5.58 -3.71
CA ALA A 221 -31.67 4.54 -3.39
C ALA A 221 -30.23 5.07 -3.49
N SER A 222 -29.43 4.84 -2.46
CA SER A 222 -28.01 5.26 -2.43
C SER A 222 -27.07 4.27 -3.11
N THR A 223 -27.60 3.15 -3.62
CA THR A 223 -26.87 2.16 -4.41
C THR A 223 -26.88 2.56 -5.88
N ILE A 224 -25.71 2.85 -6.43
CA ILE A 224 -25.57 3.37 -7.81
C ILE A 224 -24.89 2.34 -8.71
N ALA A 225 -25.38 2.22 -9.94
CA ALA A 225 -24.82 1.32 -10.95
C ALA A 225 -23.35 1.64 -11.26
N ARG A 226 -22.58 0.61 -11.63
CA ARG A 226 -21.17 0.77 -12.05
C ARG A 226 -21.04 1.66 -13.30
N SER A 227 -22.03 1.59 -14.19
CA SER A 227 -22.12 2.31 -15.46
C SER A 227 -22.62 3.75 -15.34
N ALA A 228 -23.05 4.20 -14.15
CA ALA A 228 -23.51 5.58 -13.96
C ALA A 228 -22.46 6.61 -14.40
N VAL A 229 -22.88 7.77 -14.90
CA VAL A 229 -21.93 8.77 -15.42
C VAL A 229 -21.20 9.53 -14.30
N PRO A 230 -20.05 10.18 -14.58
CA PRO A 230 -19.41 11.09 -13.62
C PRO A 230 -20.41 12.14 -13.11
N GLY A 231 -20.45 12.35 -11.80
CA GLY A 231 -21.45 13.23 -11.15
C GLY A 231 -22.64 12.46 -10.56
N GLN A 232 -23.03 11.34 -11.16
CA GLN A 232 -24.06 10.44 -10.60
C GLN A 232 -23.47 9.37 -9.68
N LYS A 233 -22.19 9.00 -9.83
CA LYS A 233 -21.49 8.04 -8.96
C LYS A 233 -21.25 8.58 -7.54
N VAL A 234 -22.31 8.61 -6.73
CA VAL A 234 -22.29 8.96 -5.31
C VAL A 234 -22.95 7.86 -4.47
N GLY A 235 -22.65 7.77 -3.17
CA GLY A 235 -23.18 6.69 -2.31
C GLY A 235 -22.42 5.36 -2.45
N LEU A 236 -23.17 4.26 -2.43
CA LEU A 236 -22.67 2.88 -2.45
C LEU A 236 -22.59 2.38 -3.90
N ILE A 237 -21.44 2.58 -4.54
CA ILE A 237 -21.24 2.28 -5.97
C ILE A 237 -21.08 0.77 -6.19
N ALA A 238 -21.91 0.20 -7.07
CA ALA A 238 -21.91 -1.22 -7.45
C ALA A 238 -21.93 -2.16 -6.25
N ALA A 239 -22.60 -1.75 -5.17
CA ALA A 239 -22.71 -2.53 -3.96
C ALA A 239 -23.54 -3.78 -4.23
N ARG A 240 -22.95 -4.96 -4.02
CA ARG A 240 -23.63 -6.26 -4.14
C ARG A 240 -24.56 -6.55 -2.96
N ARG A 241 -24.31 -5.89 -1.83
CA ARG A 241 -25.06 -5.99 -0.58
C ARG A 241 -24.98 -4.65 0.15
N THR A 242 -26.03 -4.32 0.91
CA THR A 242 -26.09 -3.19 1.85
C THR A 242 -26.36 -3.69 3.27
N GLY A 243 -26.26 -2.80 4.27
CA GLY A 243 -26.46 -3.14 5.69
C GLY A 243 -25.20 -3.63 6.40
N LEU A 244 -25.33 -3.88 7.71
CA LEU A 244 -24.24 -4.38 8.54
C LEU A 244 -23.91 -5.83 8.19
N LEU A 245 -22.63 -6.14 7.97
CA LEU A 245 -22.19 -7.52 7.81
C LEU A 245 -22.30 -8.24 9.18
N ARG A 246 -23.17 -9.25 9.25
CA ARG A 246 -23.27 -10.17 10.39
C ARG A 246 -22.58 -11.50 10.03
N GLY A 247 -21.81 -12.05 10.97
CA GLY A 247 -20.99 -13.25 10.78
C GLY A 247 -19.59 -12.98 10.21
N THR A 248 -18.71 -13.99 10.24
CA THR A 248 -17.35 -13.90 9.72
C THR A 248 -17.36 -14.00 8.20
N VAL A 249 -16.84 -13.00 7.49
CA VAL A 249 -16.59 -13.12 6.05
C VAL A 249 -15.51 -14.17 5.87
N LYS A 250 -15.89 -15.42 5.57
CA LYS A 250 -14.94 -16.45 5.12
C LYS A 250 -14.29 -15.90 3.84
N VAL A 251 -12.98 -15.71 3.88
CA VAL A 251 -12.19 -15.42 2.68
C VAL A 251 -12.44 -16.59 1.74
N LYS A 252 -13.07 -16.34 0.58
CA LYS A 252 -13.37 -17.40 -0.39
C LYS A 252 -12.11 -18.23 -0.66
N GLU A 253 -12.13 -19.48 -0.24
CA GLU A 253 -11.16 -20.49 -0.64
C GLU A 253 -11.48 -20.89 -2.08
N VAL A 254 -10.90 -20.15 -3.02
CA VAL A 254 -10.78 -20.56 -4.44
C VAL A 254 -9.31 -20.53 -4.80
#